data_AF-A0A9Q4APB5-F1
#
_entry.id   AF-A0A9Q4APB5-F1
#
_cell.length_a   1.000
_cell.length_b   1.000
_cell.length_c   1.000
_cell.angle_alpha   90.00
_cell.angle_beta   90.00
_cell.angle_gamma   90.00
#
_symmetry.space_group_name_H-M   'P 1'
#
loop_
_entity.id
_entity.type
_entity.pdbx_description
1 polymer ?
#
loop_
_entity_poly.entity_id
_entity_poly.type
_entity_poly.pdbx_seq_one_letter_code
_entity_poly.pdbx_strand_id
1 'polypeptide(L)'
;MPYAGDLIATNRKEPVSNLNQTDQEREMHDRTWRFLIAAHGRDWMFDTSVELQRTRIGPARDFRYTTERYYTWLRTTTYQSSPTRYSTVGRHIQADFDTLPTTFQSICAVQEVDRQRRVALAELGGIEQSVADNVAARRTENQWHIEWFVRALNYRYDSYSYALDHLLVETPHEQSMGVDENLRRMRPWVDRANRGDFCLSGAGAGSGSHVTIPSRFQTMVMDREVVVPK
;
A
#
# COMPACT_ATOMS: atom_id res chain seq x y z
N MET A 1 4.78 13.32 -18.79
CA MET A 1 4.08 13.27 -20.09
C MET A 1 2.98 12.22 -20.04
N PRO A 2 1.73 12.59 -19.69
CA PRO A 2 0.58 11.67 -19.69
C PRO A 2 0.17 11.23 -21.11
N TYR A 3 0.21 12.15 -22.08
CA TYR A 3 -0.18 11.91 -23.48
C TYR A 3 0.63 10.81 -24.20
N ALA A 4 1.95 10.76 -23.96
CA ALA A 4 2.80 9.69 -24.50
C ALA A 4 2.42 8.31 -23.93
N GLY A 5 1.90 8.28 -22.70
CA GLY A 5 1.41 7.09 -22.03
C GLY A 5 0.14 6.53 -22.63
N ASP A 6 -0.83 7.39 -22.90
CA ASP A 6 -2.11 6.99 -23.47
C ASP A 6 -1.95 6.46 -24.91
N LEU A 7 -1.03 7.06 -25.69
CA LEU A 7 -0.68 6.55 -27.02
C LEU A 7 -0.03 5.16 -26.98
N ILE A 8 0.88 4.93 -26.02
CA ILE A 8 1.53 3.63 -25.84
C ILE A 8 0.55 2.58 -25.31
N ALA A 9 -0.33 2.94 -24.38
CA ALA A 9 -1.39 2.09 -23.84
C ALA A 9 -2.39 1.69 -24.93
N THR A 10 -2.83 2.65 -25.75
CA THR A 10 -3.71 2.40 -26.91
C THR A 10 -3.04 1.42 -27.89
N ASN A 11 -1.74 1.60 -28.17
CA ASN A 11 -0.98 0.71 -29.03
C ASN A 11 -0.82 -0.71 -28.45
N ARG A 12 -0.86 -0.85 -27.12
CA ARG A 12 -0.88 -2.14 -26.39
C ARG A 12 -2.28 -2.75 -26.25
N LYS A 13 -3.33 -2.08 -26.75
CA LYS A 13 -4.74 -2.45 -26.54
C LYS A 13 -5.16 -2.44 -25.07
N GLU A 14 -4.48 -1.64 -24.24
CA GLU A 14 -4.93 -1.36 -22.89
C GLU A 14 -6.22 -0.51 -22.95
N PRO A 15 -7.23 -0.79 -22.11
CA PRO A 15 -8.44 0.02 -22.07
C PRO A 15 -8.12 1.45 -21.62
N VAL A 16 -8.26 2.42 -22.53
CA VAL A 16 -8.12 3.85 -22.24
C VAL A 16 -9.48 4.52 -22.32
N SER A 17 -9.87 5.24 -21.28
CA SER A 17 -11.15 5.96 -21.25
C SER A 17 -10.99 7.44 -21.61
N ASN A 18 -11.84 7.92 -22.51
CA ASN A 18 -11.96 9.32 -22.89
C ASN A 18 -12.98 10.10 -22.03
N LEU A 19 -13.58 9.48 -21.00
CA LEU A 19 -14.49 10.18 -20.10
C LEU A 19 -13.73 11.24 -19.29
N ASN A 20 -14.42 12.32 -18.90
CA ASN A 20 -13.86 13.26 -17.93
C ASN A 20 -13.62 12.57 -16.58
N GLN A 21 -12.46 12.85 -15.97
CA GLN A 21 -12.18 12.44 -14.61
C GLN A 21 -12.98 13.27 -13.60
N THR A 22 -13.53 12.58 -12.62
CA THR A 22 -14.17 13.16 -11.43
C THR A 22 -13.12 13.61 -10.42
N ASP A 23 -13.53 14.45 -9.46
CA ASP A 23 -12.63 14.89 -8.39
C ASP A 23 -12.25 13.74 -7.45
N GLN A 24 -13.16 12.78 -7.24
CA GLN A 24 -12.92 11.55 -6.48
C GLN A 24 -11.81 10.71 -7.13
N GLU A 25 -11.83 10.58 -8.47
CA GLU A 25 -10.80 9.86 -9.21
C GLU A 25 -9.44 10.55 -9.09
N ARG A 26 -9.39 11.87 -9.24
CA ARG A 26 -8.15 12.64 -9.05
C ARG A 26 -7.60 12.46 -7.64
N GLU A 27 -8.45 12.57 -6.63
CA GLU A 27 -8.04 12.40 -5.23
C GLU A 27 -7.52 10.98 -4.96
N MET A 28 -8.20 9.95 -5.46
CA MET A 28 -7.76 8.56 -5.32
C MET A 28 -6.41 8.33 -6.02
N HIS A 29 -6.25 8.84 -7.24
CA HIS A 29 -4.99 8.74 -8.00
C HIS A 29 -3.85 9.43 -7.26
N ASP A 30 -4.07 10.63 -6.73
CA ASP A 30 -3.06 11.38 -5.98
C ASP A 30 -2.65 10.69 -4.67
N ARG A 31 -3.62 10.14 -3.92
CA ARG A 31 -3.34 9.44 -2.66
C ARG A 31 -2.60 8.13 -2.87
N THR A 32 -3.07 7.31 -3.82
CA THR A 32 -2.41 6.04 -4.18
C THR A 32 -1.01 6.30 -4.73
N TRP A 33 -0.85 7.34 -5.56
CA TRP A 33 0.46 7.77 -6.04
C TRP A 33 1.37 8.23 -4.91
N ARG A 34 0.87 9.07 -3.99
CA ARG A 34 1.66 9.55 -2.84
C ARG A 34 2.15 8.40 -1.97
N PHE A 35 1.35 7.35 -1.80
CA PHE A 35 1.76 6.15 -1.07
C PHE A 35 2.88 5.40 -1.79
N LEU A 36 2.81 5.31 -3.12
CA LEU A 36 3.90 4.78 -3.93
C LEU A 36 5.15 5.62 -3.72
N ILE A 37 5.08 6.96 -3.90
CA ILE A 37 6.21 7.93 -3.83
C ILE A 37 6.59 8.44 -2.44
N ALA A 38 6.17 7.77 -1.38
CA ALA A 38 6.38 8.29 -0.03
C ALA A 38 7.88 8.47 0.25
N ALA A 39 8.24 9.63 0.79
CA ALA A 39 9.64 10.05 0.93
C ALA A 39 10.46 9.06 1.78
N HIS A 40 9.86 8.49 2.84
CA HIS A 40 10.50 7.47 3.70
C HIS A 40 10.67 6.10 3.03
N GLY A 41 10.00 5.90 1.89
CA GLY A 41 10.14 4.73 1.03
C GLY A 41 11.24 4.86 -0.03
N ARG A 42 11.67 6.09 -0.35
CA ARG A 42 12.40 6.38 -1.59
C ARG A 42 13.63 5.50 -1.79
N ASP A 43 14.47 5.35 -0.78
CA ASP A 43 15.77 4.71 -0.95
C ASP A 43 15.72 3.17 -1.08
N TRP A 44 14.61 2.53 -0.69
CA TRP A 44 14.49 1.07 -0.65
C TRP A 44 13.30 0.51 -1.44
N MET A 45 12.30 1.34 -1.72
CA MET A 45 11.09 0.97 -2.45
C MET A 45 11.10 1.46 -3.89
N PHE A 46 11.76 2.58 -4.21
CA PHE A 46 11.82 3.05 -5.59
C PHE A 46 12.86 2.32 -6.40
N ASP A 47 12.36 1.56 -7.35
CA ASP A 47 13.08 1.22 -8.57
C ASP A 47 12.61 2.18 -9.68
N THR A 48 13.47 2.48 -10.67
CA THR A 48 13.24 3.45 -11.77
C THR A 48 11.97 3.17 -12.60
N SER A 49 11.43 1.97 -12.44
CA SER A 49 10.25 1.42 -13.10
C SER A 49 8.90 1.93 -12.61
N VAL A 50 8.79 2.40 -11.36
CA VAL A 50 7.53 2.98 -10.81
C VAL A 50 7.17 4.28 -11.57
N GLU A 51 8.17 5.05 -12.00
CA GLU A 51 7.98 6.25 -12.83
C GLU A 51 7.60 5.93 -14.30
N LEU A 52 8.05 4.78 -14.83
CA LEU A 52 7.69 4.30 -16.18
C LEU A 52 6.22 3.85 -16.25
N GLN A 53 5.64 3.46 -15.12
CA GLN A 53 4.24 3.03 -15.02
C GLN A 53 3.28 4.17 -14.75
N ARG A 54 3.70 5.17 -13.97
CA ARG A 54 3.00 6.46 -13.86
C ARG A 54 2.67 7.06 -15.22
N THR A 55 3.61 6.89 -16.15
CA THR A 55 3.49 7.40 -17.51
C THR A 55 2.89 6.39 -18.47
N ARG A 56 2.45 5.20 -18.04
CA ARG A 56 2.01 4.08 -18.91
C ARG A 56 3.03 3.70 -20.00
N ILE A 57 4.29 4.12 -19.87
CA ILE A 57 5.36 3.90 -20.86
C ILE A 57 5.90 2.46 -20.80
N GLY A 58 5.60 1.67 -19.77
CA GLY A 58 6.06 0.27 -19.65
C GLY A 58 4.97 -0.71 -19.17
N PRO A 59 5.00 -1.99 -19.62
CA PRO A 59 4.14 -3.02 -19.04
C PRO A 59 4.41 -3.17 -17.54
N ALA A 60 3.44 -3.69 -16.79
CA ALA A 60 3.60 -4.12 -15.39
C ALA A 60 4.60 -5.29 -15.29
N ARG A 61 5.88 -4.99 -15.54
CA ARG A 61 6.96 -5.98 -15.42
C ARG A 61 7.24 -6.21 -13.96
N ASP A 62 7.43 -7.48 -13.65
CA ASP A 62 7.54 -8.01 -12.31
C ASP A 62 8.65 -7.32 -11.53
N PHE A 63 8.26 -6.52 -10.54
CA PHE A 63 9.19 -6.06 -9.52
C PHE A 63 9.50 -7.26 -8.67
N ARG A 64 10.78 -7.64 -8.63
CA ARG A 64 11.28 -8.48 -7.54
C ARG A 64 11.19 -7.67 -6.25
N TYR A 65 9.96 -7.59 -5.73
CA TYR A 65 9.65 -7.13 -4.38
C TYR A 65 10.18 -8.21 -3.45
N THR A 66 11.45 -8.07 -3.10
CA THR A 66 12.18 -8.93 -2.18
C THR A 66 12.17 -8.23 -0.84
N THR A 67 11.54 -8.82 0.17
CA THR A 67 11.39 -8.25 1.53
C THR A 67 12.74 -7.87 2.15
N GLU A 68 13.82 -8.50 1.70
CA GLU A 68 15.20 -8.26 2.08
C GLU A 68 15.71 -6.87 1.74
N ARG A 69 15.12 -6.17 0.76
CA ARG A 69 15.60 -4.83 0.30
C ARG A 69 15.56 -3.81 1.42
N TYR A 70 14.45 -3.72 2.15
CA TYR A 70 14.31 -2.77 3.25
C TYR A 70 15.32 -3.06 4.36
N TYR A 71 15.44 -4.33 4.74
CA TYR A 71 16.39 -4.73 5.77
C TYR A 71 17.84 -4.50 5.33
N THR A 72 18.18 -4.76 4.06
CA THR A 72 19.51 -4.48 3.50
C THR A 72 19.83 -2.98 3.55
N TRP A 73 18.88 -2.13 3.12
CA TRP A 73 18.99 -0.68 3.26
C TRP A 73 19.23 -0.31 4.73
N LEU A 74 18.38 -0.78 5.64
CA LEU A 74 18.47 -0.51 7.08
C LEU A 74 19.81 -0.96 7.67
N ARG A 75 20.38 -2.08 7.20
CA ARG A 75 21.66 -2.61 7.67
C ARG A 75 22.84 -1.76 7.21
N THR A 76 22.79 -1.28 5.96
CA THR A 76 23.84 -0.49 5.30
C THR A 76 23.79 1.00 5.64
N THR A 77 22.64 1.52 6.05
CA THR A 77 22.52 2.89 6.54
C THR A 77 23.27 3.06 7.86
N THR A 78 24.11 4.09 7.94
CA THR A 78 24.83 4.43 9.17
C THR A 78 23.85 4.96 10.21
N TYR A 79 23.78 4.28 11.36
CA TYR A 79 23.00 4.71 12.51
C TYR A 79 23.92 4.91 13.72
N GLN A 80 23.61 5.90 14.54
CA GLN A 80 24.35 6.18 15.78
C GLN A 80 24.19 5.05 16.82
N SER A 81 23.09 4.28 16.76
CA SER A 81 22.81 3.18 17.70
C SER A 81 21.73 2.23 17.16
N SER A 82 21.63 1.01 17.71
CA SER A 82 20.55 0.06 17.41
C SER A 82 19.14 0.58 17.76
N PRO A 83 18.91 1.31 18.87
CA PRO A 83 17.65 2.03 19.11
C PRO A 83 17.23 2.97 17.95
N THR A 84 18.20 3.64 17.33
CA THR A 84 17.92 4.51 16.17
C THR A 84 17.40 3.71 14.95
N ARG A 85 17.79 2.44 14.81
CA ARG A 85 17.25 1.54 13.79
C ARG A 85 15.80 1.19 14.07
N TYR A 86 15.48 0.70 15.28
CA TYR A 86 14.11 0.35 15.66
C TYR A 86 13.14 1.53 15.54
N SER A 87 13.52 2.69 16.08
CA SER A 87 12.73 3.93 15.94
C SER A 87 12.53 4.36 14.49
N THR A 88 13.48 4.07 13.60
CA THR A 88 13.31 4.34 12.16
C THR A 88 12.27 3.44 11.52
N VAL A 89 12.29 2.13 11.81
CA VAL A 89 11.26 1.20 11.35
C VAL A 89 9.89 1.63 11.88
N GLY A 90 9.78 1.91 13.18
CA GLY A 90 8.54 2.38 13.80
C GLY A 90 7.97 3.64 13.14
N ARG A 91 8.84 4.62 12.80
CA ARG A 91 8.45 5.86 12.13
C ARG A 91 7.95 5.61 10.70
N HIS A 92 8.59 4.70 9.97
CA HIS A 92 8.19 4.36 8.60
C HIS A 92 6.82 3.67 8.58
N ILE A 93 6.59 2.72 9.49
CA ILE A 93 5.28 2.06 9.66
C ILE A 93 4.21 3.10 10.00
N GLN A 94 4.48 4.00 10.96
CA GLN A 94 3.53 5.04 11.35
C GLN A 94 3.19 5.97 10.19
N ALA A 95 4.21 6.41 9.44
CA ALA A 95 4.01 7.29 8.28
C ALA A 95 3.14 6.64 7.20
N ASP A 96 3.28 5.34 6.95
CA ASP A 96 2.38 4.62 6.04
C ASP A 96 0.98 4.47 6.65
N PHE A 97 0.89 4.06 7.91
CA PHE A 97 -0.36 3.88 8.63
C PHE A 97 -1.24 5.14 8.60
N ASP A 98 -0.66 6.32 8.83
CA ASP A 98 -1.38 7.60 8.86
C ASP A 98 -2.06 7.94 7.53
N THR A 99 -1.57 7.39 6.41
CA THR A 99 -2.17 7.61 5.08
C THR A 99 -3.33 6.66 4.77
N LEU A 100 -3.39 5.50 5.43
CA LEU A 100 -4.34 4.43 5.08
C LEU A 100 -5.80 4.85 5.22
N PRO A 101 -6.25 5.50 6.31
CA PRO A 101 -7.67 5.83 6.47
C PRO A 101 -8.21 6.70 5.33
N THR A 102 -7.49 7.75 4.97
CA THR A 102 -7.91 8.68 3.92
C THR A 102 -7.76 8.10 2.52
N THR A 103 -6.77 7.21 2.30
CA THR A 103 -6.62 6.49 1.04
C THR A 103 -7.75 5.46 0.84
N PHE A 104 -8.17 4.76 1.90
CA PHE A 104 -9.32 3.86 1.84
C PHE A 104 -10.62 4.60 1.53
N GLN A 105 -10.81 5.76 2.14
CA GLN A 105 -11.98 6.61 1.88
C GLN A 105 -12.03 7.07 0.41
N SER A 106 -10.91 7.51 -0.18
CA SER A 106 -10.89 7.93 -1.58
C SER A 106 -11.12 6.77 -2.55
N ILE A 107 -10.57 5.59 -2.28
CA ILE A 107 -10.84 4.38 -3.06
C ILE A 107 -12.33 4.03 -3.00
N CYS A 108 -12.94 4.08 -1.81
CA CYS A 108 -14.37 3.82 -1.69
C CYS A 108 -15.22 4.82 -2.48
N ALA A 109 -14.88 6.10 -2.44
CA ALA A 109 -15.59 7.13 -3.19
C ALA A 109 -15.57 6.85 -4.71
N VAL A 110 -14.42 6.41 -5.26
CA VAL A 110 -14.33 6.03 -6.68
C VAL A 110 -15.12 4.76 -6.99
N GLN A 111 -15.09 3.75 -6.12
CA GLN A 111 -15.91 2.55 -6.29
C GLN A 111 -17.41 2.89 -6.37
N GLU A 112 -17.87 3.85 -5.56
CA GLU A 112 -19.24 4.34 -5.60
C GLU A 112 -19.54 5.12 -6.89
N VAL A 113 -18.62 5.96 -7.36
CA VAL A 113 -18.74 6.64 -8.67
C VAL A 113 -18.87 5.62 -9.81
N ASP A 114 -18.02 4.59 -9.82
CA ASP A 114 -18.06 3.54 -10.84
C ASP A 114 -19.36 2.71 -10.76
N ARG A 115 -19.87 2.47 -9.54
CA ARG A 115 -21.18 1.84 -9.34
C ARG A 115 -22.29 2.71 -9.94
N GLN A 116 -22.30 4.01 -9.67
CA GLN A 116 -23.30 4.94 -10.19
C GLN A 116 -23.26 5.03 -11.71
N ARG A 117 -22.08 5.09 -12.33
CA ARG A 117 -21.93 5.06 -13.80
C ARG A 117 -22.56 3.81 -14.41
N ARG A 118 -22.33 2.64 -13.81
CA ARG A 118 -22.90 1.37 -14.30
C ARG A 118 -24.42 1.35 -14.18
N VAL A 119 -24.97 1.86 -13.08
CA VAL A 119 -26.43 1.99 -12.92
C VAL A 119 -26.99 2.95 -13.97
N ALA A 120 -26.40 4.13 -14.13
CA ALA A 120 -26.85 5.10 -15.14
C ALA A 120 -26.81 4.51 -16.56
N LEU A 121 -25.76 3.78 -16.92
CA LEU A 121 -25.66 3.13 -18.22
C LEU A 121 -26.73 2.06 -18.45
N ALA A 122 -27.15 1.35 -17.40
CA ALA A 122 -28.18 0.32 -17.50
C ALA A 122 -29.60 0.90 -17.62
N GLU A 123 -29.86 2.02 -16.95
CA GLU A 123 -31.18 2.67 -16.91
C GLU A 123 -31.41 3.62 -18.09
N LEU A 124 -30.36 4.24 -18.63
CA LEU A 124 -30.46 5.19 -19.74
C LEU A 124 -30.45 4.46 -21.09
N GLY A 125 -31.60 4.42 -21.76
CA GLY A 125 -31.71 3.95 -23.13
C GLY A 125 -31.05 4.90 -24.15
N GLY A 126 -30.57 4.36 -25.26
CA GLY A 126 -30.05 5.15 -26.39
C GLY A 126 -28.61 5.68 -26.24
N ILE A 127 -27.89 5.24 -25.20
CA ILE A 127 -26.46 5.54 -25.05
C ILE A 127 -25.64 4.72 -26.05
N GLU A 128 -24.69 5.38 -26.72
CA GLU A 128 -23.81 4.75 -27.70
C GLU A 128 -22.91 3.67 -27.07
N GLN A 129 -22.62 2.60 -27.81
CA GLN A 129 -21.71 1.54 -27.37
C GLN A 129 -20.32 2.08 -27.02
N SER A 130 -19.86 3.11 -27.74
CA SER A 130 -18.60 3.82 -27.46
C SER A 130 -18.53 4.34 -26.02
N VAL A 131 -19.64 4.86 -25.48
CA VAL A 131 -19.73 5.36 -24.11
C VAL A 131 -19.71 4.21 -23.11
N ALA A 132 -20.40 3.10 -23.42
CA ALA A 132 -20.36 1.88 -22.60
C ALA A 132 -18.93 1.32 -22.48
N ASP A 133 -18.20 1.26 -23.59
CA ASP A 133 -16.81 0.81 -23.63
C ASP A 133 -15.90 1.74 -22.82
N ASN A 134 -16.14 3.05 -22.89
CA ASN A 134 -15.41 4.06 -22.12
C ASN A 134 -15.67 3.96 -20.60
N VAL A 135 -16.88 3.60 -20.17
CA VAL A 135 -17.21 3.34 -18.75
C VAL A 135 -16.46 2.10 -18.26
N ALA A 136 -16.46 1.01 -19.05
CA ALA A 136 -15.72 -0.20 -18.72
C ALA A 136 -14.19 0.04 -18.66
N ALA A 137 -13.67 0.84 -19.60
CA ALA A 137 -12.28 1.23 -19.61
C ALA A 137 -11.90 2.03 -18.36
N ARG A 138 -12.67 3.05 -18.00
CA ARG A 138 -12.40 3.90 -16.82
C ARG A 138 -12.34 3.09 -15.53
N ARG A 139 -13.28 2.17 -15.36
CA ARG A 139 -13.30 1.24 -14.22
C ARG A 139 -12.03 0.40 -14.16
N THR A 140 -11.55 -0.09 -15.30
CA THR A 140 -10.31 -0.87 -15.37
C THR A 140 -9.09 -0.04 -14.99
N GLU A 141 -9.01 1.20 -15.47
CA GLU A 141 -7.96 2.14 -15.07
C GLU A 141 -7.96 2.38 -13.55
N ASN A 142 -9.12 2.68 -12.97
CA ASN A 142 -9.28 2.88 -11.52
C ASN A 142 -8.87 1.63 -10.73
N GLN A 143 -9.25 0.44 -11.22
CA GLN A 143 -8.89 -0.83 -10.61
C GLN A 143 -7.36 -1.04 -10.59
N TRP A 144 -6.64 -0.68 -11.66
CA TRP A 144 -5.18 -0.77 -11.67
C TRP A 144 -4.54 0.11 -10.59
N HIS A 145 -5.00 1.35 -10.40
CA HIS A 145 -4.49 2.21 -9.31
C HIS A 145 -4.69 1.57 -7.92
N ILE A 146 -5.84 0.93 -7.71
CA ILE A 146 -6.14 0.20 -6.46
C ILE A 146 -5.21 -1.00 -6.29
N GLU A 147 -5.04 -1.84 -7.31
CA GLU A 147 -4.16 -3.02 -7.28
C GLU A 147 -2.70 -2.64 -6.99
N TRP A 148 -2.25 -1.54 -7.57
CA TRP A 148 -0.94 -0.97 -7.31
C TRP A 148 -0.74 -0.58 -5.85
N PHE A 149 -1.72 0.12 -5.29
CA PHE A 149 -1.72 0.47 -3.88
C PHE A 149 -1.70 -0.78 -2.99
N VAL A 150 -2.52 -1.79 -3.27
CA VAL A 150 -2.58 -3.05 -2.52
C VAL A 150 -1.22 -3.76 -2.57
N ARG A 151 -0.62 -3.92 -3.75
CA ARG A 151 0.69 -4.57 -3.90
C ARG A 151 1.78 -3.81 -3.13
N ALA A 152 1.79 -2.50 -3.21
CA ALA A 152 2.71 -1.63 -2.48
C ALA A 152 2.54 -1.74 -0.95
N LEU A 153 1.29 -1.83 -0.48
CA LEU A 153 0.96 -1.96 0.94
C LEU A 153 1.46 -3.28 1.51
N ASN A 154 1.23 -4.40 0.80
CA ASN A 154 1.77 -5.71 1.18
C ASN A 154 3.31 -5.68 1.21
N TYR A 155 3.94 -5.17 0.16
CA TYR A 155 5.41 -5.10 0.10
C TYR A 155 6.01 -4.33 1.27
N ARG A 156 5.42 -3.17 1.63
CA ARG A 156 5.86 -2.38 2.80
C ARG A 156 5.69 -3.17 4.10
N TYR A 157 4.50 -3.75 4.32
CA TYR A 157 4.21 -4.52 5.52
C TYR A 157 5.16 -5.73 5.68
N ASP A 158 5.33 -6.53 4.62
CA ASP A 158 6.18 -7.72 4.65
C ASP A 158 7.66 -7.34 4.84
N SER A 159 8.12 -6.25 4.21
CA SER A 159 9.47 -5.71 4.39
C SER A 159 9.72 -5.26 5.83
N TYR A 160 8.75 -4.60 6.46
CA TYR A 160 8.84 -4.17 7.86
C TYR A 160 8.83 -5.36 8.83
N SER A 161 7.98 -6.36 8.59
CA SER A 161 7.98 -7.58 9.41
C SER A 161 9.31 -8.32 9.30
N TYR A 162 9.81 -8.50 8.08
CA TYR A 162 11.10 -9.15 7.81
C TYR A 162 12.25 -8.44 8.53
N ALA A 163 12.30 -7.11 8.44
CA ALA A 163 13.33 -6.32 9.11
C ALA A 163 13.25 -6.42 10.64
N LEU A 164 12.05 -6.41 11.22
CA LEU A 164 11.89 -6.56 12.66
C LEU A 164 12.38 -7.93 13.15
N ASP A 165 12.07 -9.01 12.43
CA ASP A 165 12.54 -10.36 12.77
C ASP A 165 14.07 -10.44 12.76
N HIS A 166 14.71 -9.83 11.76
CA HIS A 166 16.18 -9.81 11.69
C HIS A 166 16.82 -8.94 12.76
N LEU A 167 16.26 -7.76 13.04
CA LEU A 167 16.75 -6.89 14.11
C LEU A 167 16.68 -7.57 15.47
N LEU A 168 15.64 -8.37 15.72
CA LEU A 168 15.48 -9.13 16.96
C LEU A 168 16.55 -10.20 17.12
N VAL A 169 16.97 -10.84 16.02
CA VAL A 169 18.07 -11.81 16.04
C VAL A 169 19.43 -11.12 16.22
N GLU A 170 19.65 -10.00 15.54
CA GLU A 170 20.95 -9.30 15.59
C GLU A 170 21.16 -8.53 16.90
N THR A 171 20.15 -7.79 17.34
CA THR A 171 20.22 -6.89 18.50
C THR A 171 18.86 -6.83 19.20
N PRO A 172 18.56 -7.77 20.11
CA PRO A 172 17.36 -7.70 20.94
C PRO A 172 17.29 -6.38 21.72
N HIS A 173 16.15 -5.70 21.67
CA HIS A 173 15.96 -4.40 22.35
C HIS A 173 14.48 -4.15 22.68
N GLU A 174 14.17 -3.48 23.80
CA GLU A 174 12.78 -3.21 24.24
C GLU A 174 11.93 -2.41 23.24
N GLN A 175 12.56 -1.52 22.46
CA GLN A 175 11.91 -0.72 21.42
C GLN A 175 11.24 -1.57 20.32
N SER A 176 11.66 -2.82 20.17
CA SER A 176 11.03 -3.78 19.26
C SER A 176 9.55 -4.01 19.57
N MET A 177 9.12 -3.85 20.83
CA MET A 177 7.71 -3.94 21.23
C MET A 177 6.84 -2.85 20.59
N GLY A 178 7.36 -1.62 20.53
CA GLY A 178 6.65 -0.50 19.88
C GLY A 178 6.54 -0.69 18.37
N VAL A 179 7.58 -1.25 17.74
CA VAL A 179 7.55 -1.56 16.31
C VAL A 179 6.57 -2.70 16.01
N ASP A 180 6.53 -3.76 16.83
CA ASP A 180 5.57 -4.86 16.71
C ASP A 180 4.13 -4.38 16.87
N GLU A 181 3.86 -3.51 17.83
CA GLU A 181 2.54 -2.92 18.04
C GLU A 181 2.08 -2.10 16.82
N ASN A 182 2.98 -1.34 16.20
CA ASN A 182 2.66 -0.59 14.98
C ASN A 182 2.33 -1.55 13.81
N LEU A 183 3.09 -2.64 13.63
CA LEU A 183 2.78 -3.67 12.64
C LEU A 183 1.44 -4.34 12.91
N ARG A 184 1.15 -4.66 14.17
CA ARG A 184 -0.11 -5.26 14.59
C ARG A 184 -1.30 -4.36 14.24
N ARG A 185 -1.18 -3.04 14.41
CA ARG A 185 -2.21 -2.05 14.03
C ARG A 185 -2.37 -1.91 12.52
N MET A 186 -1.28 -2.04 11.77
CA MET A 186 -1.31 -1.97 10.30
C MET A 186 -1.93 -3.21 9.66
N ARG A 187 -1.78 -4.39 10.28
CA ARG A 187 -2.22 -5.68 9.71
C ARG A 187 -3.71 -5.72 9.30
N PRO A 188 -4.69 -5.27 10.10
CA PRO A 188 -6.09 -5.25 9.68
C PRO A 188 -6.34 -4.44 8.39
N TRP A 189 -5.56 -3.39 8.13
CA TRP A 189 -5.66 -2.61 6.89
C TRP A 189 -5.12 -3.40 5.68
N VAL A 190 -3.99 -4.09 5.85
CA VAL A 190 -3.44 -4.99 4.81
C VAL A 190 -4.45 -6.07 4.46
N ASP A 191 -5.03 -6.73 5.47
CA ASP A 191 -6.01 -7.80 5.28
C ASP A 191 -7.26 -7.28 4.56
N ARG A 192 -7.75 -6.07 4.90
CA ARG A 192 -8.87 -5.43 4.20
C ARG A 192 -8.53 -5.10 2.75
N ALA A 193 -7.36 -4.51 2.50
CA ALA A 193 -6.92 -4.16 1.15
C ALA A 193 -6.86 -5.40 0.24
N ASN A 194 -6.36 -6.53 0.76
CA ASN A 194 -6.28 -7.80 0.05
C ASN A 194 -7.65 -8.41 -0.28
N ARG A 195 -8.68 -8.12 0.51
CA ARG A 195 -10.07 -8.53 0.22
C ARG A 195 -10.82 -7.54 -0.69
N GLY A 196 -10.23 -6.37 -0.96
CA GLY A 196 -10.91 -5.28 -1.66
C GLY A 196 -11.90 -4.49 -0.78
N ASP A 197 -11.81 -4.62 0.55
CA ASP A 197 -12.76 -4.06 1.51
C ASP A 197 -12.43 -2.59 1.89
N PHE A 198 -12.56 -1.69 0.93
CA PHE A 198 -12.24 -0.26 1.13
C PHE A 198 -13.41 0.54 1.73
N CYS A 199 -14.66 0.15 1.45
CA CYS A 199 -15.85 0.90 1.82
C CYS A 199 -16.45 0.62 3.21
N LEU A 200 -15.97 -0.41 3.92
CA LEU A 200 -16.45 -0.67 5.27
C LEU A 200 -16.00 0.47 6.19
N SER A 201 -16.97 1.24 6.69
CA SER A 201 -16.74 2.22 7.74
C SER A 201 -16.23 1.50 8.98
N GLY A 202 -15.41 2.17 9.80
CA GLY A 202 -14.85 1.63 11.05
C GLY A 202 -15.87 1.20 12.13
N ALA A 203 -17.15 1.01 11.78
CA ALA A 203 -18.18 0.44 12.64
C ALA A 203 -18.12 -1.11 12.74
N GLY A 204 -17.28 -1.76 11.94
CA GLY A 204 -17.07 -3.22 11.96
C GLY A 204 -15.83 -3.69 12.73
N ALA A 205 -15.11 -2.80 13.43
CA ALA A 205 -13.94 -3.18 14.24
C ALA A 205 -14.29 -3.99 15.51
N GLY A 206 -15.49 -4.54 15.62
CA GLY A 206 -16.00 -5.18 16.83
C GLY A 206 -16.76 -6.51 16.68
N SER A 207 -16.89 -7.15 15.50
CA SER A 207 -17.63 -8.44 15.45
C SER A 207 -17.19 -9.45 14.38
N GLY A 208 -15.89 -9.61 14.18
CA GLY A 208 -15.34 -10.80 13.54
C GLY A 208 -14.32 -11.39 14.49
N SER A 209 -14.60 -12.60 15.01
CA SER A 209 -13.70 -13.48 15.78
C SER A 209 -12.37 -12.84 16.15
N HIS A 210 -12.17 -12.50 17.43
CA HIS A 210 -10.91 -12.03 18.00
C HIS A 210 -9.85 -13.12 17.81
N VAL A 211 -9.33 -13.26 16.58
CA VAL A 211 -8.07 -13.94 16.33
C VAL A 211 -7.05 -12.98 16.89
N THR A 212 -6.76 -13.15 18.18
CA THR A 212 -5.62 -12.51 18.82
C THR A 212 -4.41 -12.99 18.04
N ILE A 213 -3.93 -12.18 17.11
CA ILE A 213 -2.66 -12.43 16.43
C ILE A 213 -1.62 -12.39 17.56
N PRO A 214 -0.98 -13.54 17.87
CA PRO A 214 -0.02 -13.58 18.95
C PRO A 214 1.10 -12.60 18.63
N SER A 215 1.47 -11.77 19.60
CA SER A 215 2.66 -10.93 19.45
C SER A 215 3.88 -11.85 19.31
N ARG A 216 4.86 -11.43 18.50
CA ARG A 216 6.15 -12.15 18.37
C ARG A 216 6.87 -12.35 19.71
N PHE A 217 6.53 -11.55 20.71
CA PHE A 217 7.06 -11.63 22.07
C PHE A 217 6.36 -12.68 22.96
N GLN A 218 5.19 -13.20 22.57
CA GLN A 218 4.54 -14.28 23.31
C GLN A 218 5.24 -15.63 23.17
N THR A 219 6.02 -15.80 22.10
CA THR A 219 6.81 -17.02 21.82
C THR A 219 8.31 -16.85 22.03
N MET A 220 8.80 -15.63 22.27
CA MET A 220 10.22 -15.38 22.56
C MET A 220 10.56 -15.76 24.02
N VAL A 221 11.58 -16.57 24.20
CA VAL A 221 12.19 -16.80 25.51
C VAL A 221 12.95 -15.53 25.89
N MET A 222 12.35 -14.73 26.79
CA MET A 222 13.01 -13.55 27.36
C MET A 222 14.24 -13.99 28.13
N ASP A 223 15.42 -13.55 27.70
CA ASP A 223 16.63 -13.71 28.50
C ASP A 223 16.51 -12.85 29.77
N ARG A 224 16.62 -13.49 30.93
CA ARG A 224 16.46 -12.85 32.25
C ARG A 224 17.81 -12.47 32.87
N GLU A 225 18.88 -12.46 32.08
CA GLU A 225 20.20 -12.16 32.61
C GLU A 225 20.27 -10.72 33.13
N VAL A 226 20.32 -10.58 34.46
CA VAL A 226 20.56 -9.31 35.15
C VAL A 226 22.06 -9.03 35.05
N VAL A 227 22.46 -8.17 34.12
CA VAL A 227 23.83 -7.66 34.06
C VAL A 227 24.01 -6.66 35.20
N VAL A 228 24.59 -7.13 36.31
CA VAL A 228 24.94 -6.27 37.44
C VAL A 228 26.05 -5.32 37.01
N PRO A 229 25.91 -3.99 37.21
CA PRO A 229 26.98 -3.04 36.88
C PRO A 229 28.22 -3.35 37.73
N LYS A 230 29.39 -3.35 37.08
CA LYS A 230 30.70 -3.45 37.74
C LYS A 230 31.06 -2.17 38.48
#